data_AF-A0A960KAV7-F1
#
_entry.id   AF-A0A960KAV7-F1
#
_cell.length_a   1.000
_cell.length_b   1.000
_cell.length_c   1.000
_cell.angle_alpha   90.00
_cell.angle_beta   90.00
_cell.angle_gamma   90.00
#
_symmetry.space_group_name_H-M   'P 1'
#
loop_
_entity.id
_entity.type
_entity.pdbx_description
1 polymer ?
#
loop_
_entity_poly.entity_id
_entity_poly.type
_entity_poly.pdbx_seq_one_letter_code
_entity_poly.pdbx_strand_id
1 'polypeptide(L)' 'MPAVLVHGVPETTAVWGPLTDHLERDDLVLLGLPGFGSPLPEGFDATMHTYAAWLATELGRYDEVDLVTHDWGAIL' A
#
# COMPACT_ATOMS: atom_id res chain seq x y z
N MET A 1 -10.49 11.99 -5.46
CA MET A 1 -9.79 10.80 -5.97
C MET A 1 -8.70 10.52 -4.97
N PRO A 2 -8.83 9.48 -4.14
CA PRO A 2 -7.89 9.27 -3.05
C PRO A 2 -6.49 9.00 -3.59
N ALA A 3 -5.48 9.44 -2.86
CA ALA A 3 -4.11 9.07 -3.12
C ALA A 3 -3.81 7.82 -2.29
N VAL A 4 -3.48 6.73 -2.97
CA VAL A 4 -3.16 5.45 -2.33
C VAL A 4 -1.64 5.29 -2.35
N LEU A 5 -1.03 5.20 -1.17
CA LEU A 5 0.41 5.10 -1.00
C LEU A 5 0.78 3.66 -0.60
N VAL A 6 1.62 3.00 -1.40
CA VAL A 6 2.07 1.62 -1.20
C VAL A 6 3.58 1.59 -0.97
N HIS A 7 3.97 1.20 0.24
CA HIS A 7 5.38 1.17 0.67
C HIS A 7 6.17 -0.02 0.08
N GLY A 8 7.49 0.00 0.25
CA GLY A 8 8.39 -1.10 -0.12
C GLY A 8 8.55 -2.15 0.98
N VAL A 9 9.41 -3.14 0.77
CA VAL A 9 9.72 -4.17 1.78
C VAL A 9 11.17 -4.00 2.23
N PRO A 10 11.49 -3.97 3.54
CA PRO A 10 10.66 -4.34 4.70
C PRO A 10 10.03 -3.15 5.44
N GLU A 11 9.68 -2.07 4.73
CA GLU A 11 9.13 -0.85 5.31
C GLU A 11 7.68 -1.05 5.79
N THR A 12 7.10 -0.02 6.40
CA THR A 12 5.67 0.04 6.73
C THR A 12 5.11 1.38 6.26
N THR A 13 3.82 1.62 6.47
CA THR A 13 3.18 2.91 6.17
C THR A 13 3.85 4.11 6.84
N ALA A 14 4.61 3.90 7.92
CA ALA A 14 5.35 4.96 8.61
C ALA A 14 6.37 5.70 7.73
N VAL A 15 6.86 5.08 6.64
CA VAL A 15 7.80 5.73 5.70
C VAL A 15 7.19 6.98 5.06
N TRP A 16 5.87 7.03 4.95
CA TRP A 16 5.15 8.13 4.33
C TRP A 16 4.95 9.33 5.24
N GLY A 17 5.17 9.21 6.56
CA GLY A 17 4.89 10.29 7.52
C GLY A 17 5.46 11.66 7.10
N PRO A 18 6.76 11.77 6.79
CA PRO A 18 7.34 13.02 6.32
C PRO A 18 6.71 13.56 5.04
N LEU A 19 6.26 12.69 4.11
CA LEU A 19 5.56 13.12 2.91
C LEU A 19 4.15 13.61 3.24
N THR A 20 3.39 12.86 4.05
CA THR A 20 2.02 13.21 4.40
C THR A 20 1.93 14.54 5.14
N ASP A 21 2.94 14.89 5.95
CA ASP A 21 3.02 16.17 6.65
C ASP A 21 3.08 17.39 5.70
N HIS A 22 3.45 17.19 4.43
CA HIS A 22 3.57 18.23 3.42
C HIS A 22 2.41 18.24 2.40
N LEU A 23 1.48 17.28 2.48
CA LEU A 23 0.36 17.18 1.56
C LEU A 23 -0.87 17.88 2.15
N GLU A 24 -1.38 18.90 1.47
CA GLU A 24 -2.64 19.59 1.83
C GLU A 24 -3.87 18.79 1.36
N ARG A 25 -3.98 17.54 1.81
CA ARG A 25 -5.06 16.59 1.45
C ARG A 25 -5.49 15.76 2.66
N ASP A 26 -6.78 15.43 2.73
CA ASP A 26 -7.38 14.59 3.78
C ASP A 26 -7.81 13.20 3.30
N ASP A 27 -7.63 12.90 2.01
CA ASP A 27 -8.04 11.66 1.34
C ASP A 27 -6.86 10.71 1.04
N LEU A 28 -5.84 10.75 1.90
CA LEU A 28 -4.67 9.86 1.80
C LEU A 28 -4.99 8.48 2.39
N VAL A 29 -4.66 7.43 1.65
CA VAL A 29 -4.80 6.03 2.07
C VAL A 29 -3.42 5.39 2.09
N LEU A 30 -2.91 5.09 3.28
CA LEU A 30 -1.63 4.38 3.44
C LEU A 30 -1.90 2.87 3.54
N LEU A 31 -1.61 2.12 2.47
CA LEU A 31 -1.80 0.66 2.47
C LEU A 31 -0.58 -0.05 3.08
N GLY A 32 -0.82 -0.85 4.11
CA GLY A 32 0.19 -1.74 4.71
C GLY A 32 0.16 -3.12 4.08
N LEU A 33 1.24 -3.53 3.41
CA LEU A 33 1.35 -4.86 2.82
C LEU A 33 1.19 -5.95 3.92
N PRO A 34 0.46 -7.06 3.66
CA PRO A 34 0.29 -8.14 4.63
C PRO A 34 1.60 -8.57 5.30
N GLY A 35 1.65 -8.48 6.64
CA GLY A 35 2.84 -8.81 7.42
C GLY A 35 3.85 -7.67 7.61
N PHE A 36 3.62 -6.50 7.01
CA PHE A 36 4.50 -5.33 7.09
C PHE A 36 3.73 -4.12 7.63
N GLY A 37 3.76 -3.93 8.94
CA GLY A 37 2.95 -2.90 9.60
C GLY A 37 1.45 -3.21 9.63
N SER A 38 1.04 -4.35 9.10
CA SER A 38 -0.31 -4.91 9.17
C SER A 38 -0.25 -6.42 9.49
N PRO A 39 -1.33 -7.03 10.04
CA PRO A 39 -1.36 -8.46 10.27
C PRO A 39 -1.13 -9.27 8.99
N LEU A 40 -0.43 -10.39 9.09
CA LEU A 40 -0.36 -11.38 8.03
C LEU A 40 -1.59 -12.29 8.12
N PRO A 41 -2.48 -12.34 7.10
CA PRO A 41 -3.63 -13.23 7.12
C PRO A 41 -3.22 -14.70 7.28
N GLU A 42 -4.04 -15.48 7.98
CA GLU A 42 -3.80 -16.91 8.11
C GLU A 42 -3.78 -17.58 6.73
N GLY A 43 -2.75 -18.41 6.48
CA GLY A 43 -2.58 -19.08 5.19
C GLY A 43 -2.13 -18.17 4.05
N PHE A 44 -1.70 -16.94 4.31
CA PHE A 44 -1.16 -16.06 3.29
C PHE A 44 0.17 -16.60 2.74
N ASP A 45 0.16 -17.02 1.48
CA ASP A 45 1.36 -17.45 0.77
C ASP A 45 2.16 -16.22 0.32
N ALA A 46 3.27 -15.91 1.01
CA ALA A 46 4.05 -14.68 0.83
C ALA A 46 4.90 -14.65 -0.46
N THR A 47 4.28 -14.94 -1.60
CA THR A 47 4.86 -14.78 -2.94
C THR A 47 4.49 -13.43 -3.54
N MET A 48 5.30 -12.94 -4.48
CA MET A 48 5.04 -11.70 -5.21
C MET A 48 3.65 -11.71 -5.88
N HIS A 49 3.21 -12.84 -6.44
CA HIS A 49 1.90 -12.95 -7.09
C HIS A 49 0.75 -12.84 -6.09
N THR A 50 0.87 -13.42 -4.90
CA THR A 50 -0.15 -13.29 -3.86
C THR A 50 -0.25 -11.85 -3.36
N TYR A 51 0.88 -11.17 -3.19
CA TYR A 51 0.90 -9.73 -2.85
C TYR A 51 0.26 -8.87 -3.94
N ALA A 52 0.55 -9.13 -5.22
CA ALA A 52 -0.05 -8.40 -6.33
C ALA A 52 -1.57 -8.63 -6.43
N ALA A 53 -2.03 -9.87 -6.26
CA ALA A 53 -3.46 -10.19 -6.25
C ALA A 53 -4.19 -9.54 -5.06
N TRP A 54 -3.55 -9.52 -3.89
CA TRP A 54 -4.06 -8.82 -2.72
C TRP A 54 -4.15 -7.31 -2.98
N LEU A 55 -3.09 -6.69 -3.52
CA LEU A 55 -3.07 -5.25 -3.83
C LEU A 55 -4.13 -4.88 -4.86
N ALA A 56 -4.30 -5.68 -5.92
CA ALA A 56 -5.36 -5.50 -6.90
C ALA A 56 -6.76 -5.56 -6.26
N THR A 57 -6.97 -6.42 -5.25
CA THR A 57 -8.23 -6.49 -4.51
C THR A 57 -8.47 -5.23 -3.67
N GLU A 58 -7.44 -4.70 -3.01
CA GLU A 58 -7.53 -3.47 -2.24
C GLU A 58 -7.80 -2.25 -3.14
N LEU A 59 -7.08 -2.13 -4.26
CA LEU A 59 -7.26 -1.06 -5.24
C LEU A 59 -8.62 -1.14 -5.96
N GLY A 60 -9.14 -2.35 -6.18
CA GLY A 60 -10.45 -2.58 -6.81
C GLY A 60 -11.65 -2.08 -6.00
N ARG A 61 -11.44 -1.55 -4.79
CA ARG A 61 -12.49 -0.90 -3.97
C ARG A 61 -12.76 0.55 -4.39
N TYR A 62 -11.95 1.10 -5.28
CA TYR A 62 -12.03 2.49 -5.75
C TYR A 62 -12.35 2.52 -7.23
N ASP A 63 -13.13 3.51 -7.67
CA ASP A 63 -13.39 3.75 -9.10
C ASP A 63 -12.15 4.34 -9.80
N GLU A 64 -11.41 5.21 -9.11
CA GLU A 64 -10.19 5.88 -9.61
C GLU A 64 -9.28 6.27 -8.43
N VAL A 65 -7.95 6.20 -8.62
CA VAL A 65 -6.94 6.50 -7.58
C VAL A 65 -5.72 7.21 -8.16
N ASP A 66 -5.12 8.11 -7.39
CA ASP A 66 -3.73 8.54 -7.59
C ASP A 66 -2.82 7.52 -6.89
N LEU A 67 -2.13 6.67 -7.65
CA LEU A 67 -1.28 5.62 -7.08
C LEU A 67 0.16 6.11 -6.89
N VAL A 68 0.64 6.09 -5.64
CA VAL A 68 2.02 6.43 -5.27
C VAL A 68 2.70 5.19 -4.70
N THR A 69 3.81 4.79 -5.29
CA THR A 69 4.45 3.51 -4.98
C THR A 69 5.94 3.68 -4.74
N HIS A 70 6.51 2.78 -3.93
CA HIS A 70 7.94 2.71 -3.65
C HIS A 70 8.40 1.24 -3.64
N ASP A 71 9.55 0.95 -4.25
CA ASP A 71 10.23 -0.35 -4.18
C ASP A 71 9.28 -1.52 -4.55
N TRP A 72 9.00 -2.49 -3.66
CA TRP A 72 8.07 -3.59 -3.90
C TRP A 72 6.68 -3.08 -4.28
N GLY A 73 6.18 -2.02 -3.63
CA GLY A 73 4.91 -1.41 -3.99
C GLY A 73 4.84 -0.93 -5.44
N ALA A 74 5.98 -0.66 -6.09
CA ALA A 74 6.06 -0.24 -7.49
C ALA A 74 6.23 -1.41 -8.48
N ILE A 75 6.61 -2.59 -7.99
CA ILE A 75 6.81 -3.80 -8.80
C ILE A 75 5.55 -4.69 -8.80
N LEU A 76 4.76 -4.64 -7.72
CA LEU A 76 3.49 -5.36 -7.54
C LEU A 76 2.38 -4.80 -8.43
#